data_AF-A0A4R9C2Y4-F1
#
_entry.id   AF-A0A4R9C2Y4-F1
#
_cell.length_a   1.000
_cell.length_b   1.000
_cell.length_c   1.000
_cell.angle_alpha   90.00
_cell.angle_beta   90.00
_cell.angle_gamma   90.00
#
_symmetry.space_group_name_H-M   'P 1'
#
loop_
_entity.id
_entity.type
_entity.pdbx_description
1 polymer ?
#
loop_
_entity_poly.entity_id
_entity_poly.type
_entity_poly.pdbx_seq_one_letter_code
_entity_poly.pdbx_strand_id
1 'polypeptide(L)'
;MSKKYYAVRVGRKTGVFSTWDECSKQVIGFKGAIYKSFLTKEAAQNFVGNIEKVEISKDSIKDNEIIAYVDGSYNISTGEFGYGVILLDNHQEITFNKVIYDDELKNQRNVAGEVFGSMAAIDKAIELKKSKIYIHFDYMGIRAWAIGEWKTNIQLTKDYKKFIDEKSSLIDIEFIKVKAHSNNKYNDIADRLAKNAVGIK
;
A
#
# COMPACT_ATOMS: atom_id res chain seq x y z
N MET A 1 -34.30 11.08 9.43
CA MET A 1 -33.22 10.80 8.47
C MET A 1 -31.94 10.55 9.24
N SER A 2 -31.20 9.48 8.94
CA SER A 2 -29.92 9.20 9.60
C SER A 2 -28.88 10.25 9.20
N LYS A 3 -28.17 10.79 10.20
CA LYS A 3 -27.11 11.78 9.98
C LYS A 3 -25.96 11.09 9.22
N LYS A 4 -25.59 11.62 8.05
CA LYS A 4 -24.49 11.12 7.23
C LYS A 4 -23.28 12.05 7.36
N TYR A 5 -22.10 11.47 7.34
CA TYR A 5 -20.82 12.17 7.24
C TYR A 5 -20.28 11.99 5.83
N TYR A 6 -19.76 13.06 5.23
CA TYR A 6 -19.24 13.04 3.86
C TYR A 6 -17.73 13.23 3.91
N ALA A 7 -17.00 12.24 3.45
CA ALA A 7 -15.56 12.25 3.48
C ALA A 7 -15.03 12.55 2.08
N VAL A 8 -14.18 13.57 1.94
CA VAL A 8 -13.48 13.91 0.70
C VAL A 8 -12.02 13.56 0.87
N ARG A 9 -11.57 12.55 0.12
CA ARG A 9 -10.18 12.11 0.07
C ARG A 9 -9.39 12.83 -1.03
N VAL A 10 -10.04 13.13 -2.15
CA VAL A 10 -9.48 13.96 -3.23
C VAL A 10 -10.54 14.96 -3.65
N GLY A 11 -10.21 16.25 -3.64
CA GLY A 11 -11.10 17.36 -3.98
C GLY A 11 -10.40 18.69 -3.72
N ARG A 12 -11.13 19.80 -3.85
CA ARG A 12 -10.62 21.16 -3.54
C ARG A 12 -10.16 21.27 -2.08
N LYS A 13 -10.94 20.69 -1.16
CA LYS A 13 -10.61 20.56 0.26
C LYS A 13 -10.91 19.14 0.72
N THR A 14 -9.90 18.46 1.26
CA THR A 14 -10.05 17.15 1.88
C THR A 14 -10.54 17.29 3.32
N GLY A 15 -11.20 16.27 3.84
CA GLY A 15 -11.80 16.33 5.17
C GLY A 15 -13.15 15.64 5.28
N VAL A 16 -13.65 15.58 6.52
CA VAL A 16 -15.01 15.10 6.81
C VAL A 16 -15.93 16.31 6.97
N PHE A 17 -17.01 16.29 6.20
CA PHE A 17 -18.07 17.30 6.19
C PHE A 17 -19.34 16.71 6.78
N SER A 18 -20.13 17.55 7.44
CA SER A 18 -21.35 17.11 8.12
C SER A 18 -22.58 17.18 7.20
N THR A 19 -22.44 17.82 6.04
CA THR A 19 -23.52 18.05 5.08
C THR A 19 -23.06 17.78 3.65
N TRP A 20 -24.01 17.42 2.78
CA TRP A 20 -23.75 17.27 1.35
C TRP A 20 -23.40 18.60 0.70
N ASP A 21 -24.04 19.71 1.12
CA ASP A 21 -23.79 21.03 0.56
C ASP A 21 -22.30 21.43 0.69
N GLU A 22 -21.70 21.22 1.86
CA GLU A 22 -20.27 21.49 2.09
C GLU A 22 -19.36 20.56 1.28
N CYS A 23 -19.68 19.26 1.23
CA CYS A 23 -18.92 18.26 0.49
C CYS A 23 -18.95 18.53 -1.02
N SER A 24 -20.13 18.84 -1.56
CA SER A 24 -20.38 19.03 -2.99
C SER A 24 -19.51 20.15 -3.57
N LYS A 25 -19.34 21.25 -2.82
CA LYS A 25 -18.44 22.36 -3.17
C LYS A 25 -16.98 21.91 -3.36
N GLN A 26 -16.56 20.85 -2.67
CA GLN A 26 -15.19 20.34 -2.77
C GLN A 26 -14.97 19.39 -3.95
N VAL A 27 -16.02 18.75 -4.46
CA VAL A 27 -15.88 17.62 -5.41
C VAL A 27 -16.51 17.89 -6.77
N ILE A 28 -17.59 18.68 -6.84
CA ILE A 28 -18.30 18.95 -8.09
C ILE A 28 -17.41 19.79 -9.02
N GLY A 29 -17.19 19.30 -10.24
CA GLY A 29 -16.30 19.91 -11.22
C GLY A 29 -14.81 19.77 -10.92
N PHE A 30 -14.42 19.00 -9.88
CA PHE A 30 -13.02 18.68 -9.62
C PHE A 30 -12.67 17.34 -10.29
N LYS A 31 -11.78 17.37 -11.29
CA LYS A 31 -11.39 16.16 -12.04
C LYS A 31 -10.65 15.19 -11.12
N GLY A 32 -11.14 13.96 -11.04
CA GLY A 32 -10.55 12.91 -10.19
C GLY A 32 -10.92 13.01 -8.71
N ALA A 33 -12.00 13.72 -8.35
CA ALA A 33 -12.47 13.76 -6.97
C ALA A 33 -12.82 12.35 -6.43
N ILE A 34 -12.41 12.07 -5.20
CA ILE A 34 -12.68 10.83 -4.47
C ILE A 34 -13.39 11.21 -3.18
N TYR A 35 -14.65 10.83 -3.06
CA TYR A 35 -15.46 11.11 -1.89
C TYR A 35 -16.46 9.97 -1.62
N LYS A 36 -16.88 9.83 -0.36
CA LYS A 36 -17.86 8.81 0.06
C LYS A 36 -18.62 9.27 1.29
N SER A 37 -19.88 8.84 1.43
CA SER A 37 -20.68 9.09 2.63
C SER A 37 -20.63 7.91 3.60
N PHE A 38 -20.63 8.19 4.90
CA PHE A 38 -20.56 7.24 5.99
C PHE A 38 -21.64 7.53 7.04
N LEU A 39 -21.96 6.52 7.84
CA LEU A 39 -22.90 6.64 8.96
C LEU A 39 -22.22 7.13 10.24
N THR A 40 -20.91 6.87 10.39
CA THR A 40 -20.12 7.29 11.56
C THR A 40 -19.04 8.29 11.14
N LYS A 41 -18.75 9.25 12.03
CA LYS A 41 -17.70 10.25 11.82
C LYS A 41 -16.32 9.57 11.72
N GLU A 42 -16.11 8.54 12.52
CA GLU A 42 -14.88 7.75 12.54
C GLU A 42 -14.60 7.06 11.20
N ALA A 43 -15.60 6.37 10.62
CA ALA A 43 -15.44 5.76 9.30
C ALA A 43 -15.20 6.80 8.20
N ALA A 44 -15.81 7.98 8.32
CA ALA A 44 -15.52 9.10 7.43
C ALA A 44 -14.08 9.61 7.60
N GLN A 45 -13.59 9.74 8.83
CA GLN A 45 -12.22 10.17 9.13
C GLN A 45 -11.20 9.17 8.58
N ASN A 46 -11.44 7.88 8.76
CA ASN A 46 -10.61 6.80 8.20
C ASN A 46 -10.58 6.83 6.66
N PHE A 47 -11.70 7.21 6.01
CA PHE A 47 -11.75 7.34 4.56
C PHE A 47 -11.03 8.57 4.00
N VAL A 48 -11.13 9.72 4.69
CA VAL A 48 -10.32 10.89 4.31
C VAL A 48 -8.84 10.54 4.40
N GLY A 49 -8.50 9.71 5.39
CA GLY A 49 -7.13 9.44 5.78
C GLY A 49 -6.55 10.72 6.37
N ASN A 50 -6.30 10.72 7.68
CA ASN A 50 -5.20 11.52 8.17
C ASN A 50 -3.96 11.02 7.42
N ILE A 51 -3.54 11.74 6.38
CA ILE A 51 -2.12 11.83 6.08
C ILE A 51 -1.57 12.87 7.05
N GLU A 52 -1.63 12.58 8.36
CA GLU A 52 -0.44 12.90 9.10
C GLU A 52 0.63 12.06 8.42
N LYS A 53 1.66 12.72 7.91
CA LYS A 53 2.85 12.02 7.46
C LYS A 53 3.34 11.25 8.68
N VAL A 54 2.92 10.00 8.84
CA VAL A 54 3.54 9.11 9.79
C VAL A 54 4.87 8.74 9.15
N GLU A 55 5.86 9.60 9.34
CA GLU A 55 7.25 9.30 9.03
C GLU A 55 7.71 8.29 10.08
N ILE A 56 7.37 7.02 9.86
CA ILE A 56 7.86 5.92 10.69
C ILE A 56 9.34 5.75 10.36
N SER A 57 10.16 6.17 11.30
CA SER A 57 11.60 5.95 11.24
C SER A 57 11.95 4.65 11.95
N LYS A 58 13.09 4.06 11.58
CA LYS A 58 13.65 2.88 12.23
C LYS A 58 13.77 3.08 13.74
N ASP A 59 14.05 4.30 14.20
CA ASP A 59 14.22 4.62 15.63
C ASP A 59 12.89 4.76 16.41
N SER A 60 11.75 4.74 15.71
CA SER A 60 10.42 4.96 16.31
C SER A 60 9.59 3.69 16.50
N ILE A 61 10.09 2.53 16.03
CA ILE A 61 9.38 1.25 16.12
C ILE A 61 9.89 0.42 17.30
N LYS A 62 9.03 -0.45 17.85
CA LYS A 62 9.41 -1.39 18.91
C LYS A 62 10.15 -2.60 18.33
N ASP A 63 10.89 -3.33 19.17
CA ASP A 63 11.69 -4.49 18.74
C ASP A 63 10.86 -5.62 18.08
N ASN A 64 9.58 -5.72 18.44
CA ASN A 64 8.64 -6.68 17.85
C ASN A 64 7.91 -6.13 16.61
N GLU A 65 8.23 -4.93 16.14
CA GLU A 65 7.68 -4.31 14.95
C GLU A 65 8.72 -4.30 13.82
N ILE A 66 8.28 -4.10 12.58
CA ILE A 66 9.17 -4.05 11.41
C ILE A 66 8.60 -3.11 10.35
N ILE A 67 9.49 -2.38 9.68
CA ILE A 67 9.13 -1.55 8.52
C ILE A 67 9.52 -2.29 7.25
N ALA A 68 8.65 -2.29 6.25
CA ALA A 68 8.92 -2.81 4.93
C ALA A 68 8.79 -1.70 3.90
N TYR A 69 9.73 -1.60 2.96
CA TYR A 69 9.54 -0.87 1.70
C TYR A 69 9.48 -1.89 0.57
N VAL A 70 8.46 -1.75 -0.28
CA VAL A 70 8.19 -2.68 -1.37
C VAL A 70 8.05 -1.91 -2.68
N ASP A 71 8.60 -2.48 -3.73
CA ASP A 71 8.46 -1.96 -5.10
C ASP A 71 8.41 -3.11 -6.11
N GLY A 72 7.82 -2.84 -7.27
CA GLY A 72 7.65 -3.77 -8.38
C GLY A 72 8.27 -3.24 -9.66
N SER A 73 8.88 -4.12 -10.45
CA SER A 73 9.46 -3.76 -11.74
C SER A 73 9.07 -4.74 -12.82
N TYR A 74 9.08 -4.28 -14.06
CA TYR A 74 8.72 -5.08 -15.24
C TYR A 74 9.67 -4.76 -16.38
N ASN A 75 10.29 -5.81 -16.94
CA ASN A 75 11.15 -5.71 -18.09
C ASN A 75 10.34 -5.96 -19.36
N ILE A 76 10.17 -4.92 -20.17
CA ILE A 76 9.40 -4.98 -21.42
C ILE A 76 10.07 -5.92 -22.43
N SER A 77 11.40 -6.00 -22.43
CA SER A 77 12.17 -6.80 -23.38
C SER A 77 12.06 -8.30 -23.12
N THR A 78 12.02 -8.71 -21.85
CA THR A 78 11.91 -10.13 -21.46
C THR A 78 10.47 -10.53 -21.12
N GLY A 79 9.60 -9.57 -20.84
CA GLY A 79 8.24 -9.80 -20.38
C GLY A 79 8.15 -10.28 -18.92
N GLU A 80 9.23 -10.14 -18.15
CA GLU A 80 9.31 -10.58 -16.75
C GLU A 80 8.92 -9.44 -15.80
N PHE A 81 8.23 -9.77 -14.71
CA PHE A 81 8.03 -8.85 -13.59
C PHE A 81 8.66 -9.43 -12.32
N GLY A 82 8.97 -8.57 -11.38
CA GLY A 82 9.57 -8.95 -10.11
C GLY A 82 9.36 -7.86 -9.07
N TYR A 83 9.85 -8.14 -7.87
CA TYR A 83 9.75 -7.22 -6.75
C TYR A 83 11.08 -7.05 -6.03
N GLY A 84 11.20 -5.92 -5.34
CA GLY A 84 12.26 -5.61 -4.41
C GLY A 84 11.66 -5.28 -3.05
N VAL A 85 12.26 -5.81 -1.99
CA VAL A 85 11.84 -5.55 -0.61
C VAL A 85 13.06 -5.23 0.25
N ILE A 86 12.92 -4.22 1.09
CA ILE A 86 13.80 -3.98 2.23
C ILE A 86 12.97 -3.96 3.53
N LEU A 87 13.39 -4.77 4.49
CA LEU A 87 12.85 -4.81 5.84
C LEU A 87 13.83 -4.15 6.82
N LEU A 88 13.29 -3.38 7.76
CA LEU A 88 14.04 -2.64 8.75
C LEU A 88 13.46 -2.92 10.14
N ASP A 89 14.30 -3.39 11.06
CA ASP A 89 14.01 -3.39 12.49
C ASP A 89 15.16 -2.75 13.27
N ASN A 90 15.05 -2.61 14.59
CA ASN A 90 16.06 -1.94 15.42
C ASN A 90 17.47 -2.57 15.37
N HIS A 91 17.60 -3.79 14.84
CA HIS A 91 18.85 -4.54 14.86
C HIS A 91 19.47 -4.70 13.47
N GLN A 92 18.66 -4.75 12.41
CA GLN A 92 19.15 -5.12 11.08
C GLN A 92 18.35 -4.50 9.93
N GLU A 93 18.97 -4.55 8.75
CA GLU A 93 18.33 -4.26 7.47
C GLU A 93 18.41 -5.53 6.62
N ILE A 94 17.28 -6.03 6.15
CA ILE A 94 17.20 -7.26 5.35
C ILE A 94 16.67 -6.90 3.98
N THR A 95 17.43 -7.19 2.93
CA THR A 95 17.01 -6.95 1.54
C THR A 95 16.83 -8.26 0.80
N PHE A 96 15.78 -8.35 -0.01
CA PHE A 96 15.60 -9.46 -0.94
C PHE A 96 14.80 -9.00 -2.16
N ASN A 97 14.93 -9.75 -3.25
CA ASN A 97 14.22 -9.49 -4.50
C ASN A 97 13.95 -10.82 -5.21
N LYS A 98 12.95 -10.86 -6.08
CA LYS A 98 12.58 -12.08 -6.80
C LYS A 98 11.87 -11.75 -8.12
N VAL A 99 12.20 -12.51 -9.17
CA VAL A 99 11.41 -12.56 -10.41
C VAL A 99 10.24 -13.50 -10.22
N ILE A 100 9.07 -13.08 -10.72
CA ILE A 100 7.87 -13.90 -10.74
C ILE A 100 7.63 -14.36 -12.19
N TYR A 101 7.50 -15.67 -12.33
CA TYR A 101 7.17 -16.32 -13.61
C TYR A 101 5.71 -16.74 -13.57
N ASP A 102 4.85 -15.91 -14.14
CA ASP A 102 3.43 -16.20 -14.30
C ASP A 102 2.90 -15.54 -15.59
N ASP A 103 2.60 -16.37 -16.58
CA ASP A 103 2.17 -15.93 -17.91
C ASP A 103 0.81 -15.22 -17.89
N GLU A 104 -0.08 -15.58 -16.96
CA GLU A 104 -1.40 -14.96 -16.82
C GLU A 104 -1.30 -13.55 -16.23
N LEU A 105 -0.23 -13.29 -15.47
CA LEU A 105 0.00 -12.04 -14.77
C LEU A 105 0.96 -11.08 -15.50
N LYS A 106 1.53 -11.47 -16.65
CA LYS A 106 2.38 -10.58 -17.47
C LYS A 106 1.74 -9.23 -17.79
N ASN A 107 0.41 -9.21 -17.95
CA ASN A 107 -0.35 -7.98 -18.21
C ASN A 107 -0.45 -7.02 -17.01
N GLN A 108 -0.16 -7.51 -15.80
CA GLN A 108 -0.19 -6.71 -14.56
C GLN A 108 1.15 -6.00 -14.29
N ARG A 109 2.22 -6.36 -15.01
CA ARG A 109 3.52 -5.67 -15.02
C ARG A 109 4.03 -5.37 -13.59
N ASN A 110 4.40 -4.11 -13.31
CA ASN A 110 4.95 -3.67 -12.03
C ASN A 110 3.96 -3.82 -10.88
N VAL A 111 2.65 -3.69 -11.13
CA VAL A 111 1.62 -3.83 -10.08
C VAL A 111 1.62 -5.23 -9.49
N ALA A 112 1.83 -6.26 -10.30
CA ALA A 112 1.98 -7.62 -9.78
C ALA A 112 3.24 -7.75 -8.92
N GLY A 113 4.35 -7.13 -9.34
CA GLY A 113 5.56 -7.02 -8.54
C GLY A 113 5.27 -6.47 -7.14
N GLU A 114 4.66 -5.28 -7.05
CA GLU A 114 4.35 -4.67 -5.75
C GLU A 114 3.41 -5.53 -4.87
N VAL A 115 2.41 -6.17 -5.48
CA VAL A 115 1.50 -7.10 -4.76
C VAL A 115 2.28 -8.26 -4.16
N PHE A 116 3.10 -8.95 -4.96
CA PHE A 116 3.91 -10.06 -4.48
C PHE A 116 4.99 -9.62 -3.50
N GLY A 117 5.59 -8.44 -3.68
CA GLY A 117 6.54 -7.86 -2.74
C GLY A 117 5.91 -7.60 -1.38
N SER A 118 4.69 -7.06 -1.36
CA SER A 118 3.91 -6.87 -0.13
C SER A 118 3.63 -8.19 0.59
N MET A 119 3.21 -9.23 -0.15
CA MET A 119 2.96 -10.56 0.42
C MET A 119 4.24 -11.17 1.01
N ALA A 120 5.35 -11.10 0.27
CA ALA A 120 6.63 -11.63 0.71
C ALA A 120 7.18 -10.89 1.95
N ALA A 121 6.97 -9.59 2.04
CA ALA A 121 7.33 -8.80 3.23
C ALA A 121 6.55 -9.26 4.47
N ILE A 122 5.24 -9.50 4.33
CA ILE A 122 4.37 -9.97 5.42
C ILE A 122 4.79 -11.38 5.88
N ASP A 123 4.97 -12.31 4.95
CA ASP A 123 5.39 -13.67 5.30
C ASP A 123 6.75 -13.66 6.02
N LYS A 124 7.70 -12.83 5.56
CA LYS A 124 8.99 -12.72 6.21
C LYS A 124 8.89 -12.08 7.60
N ALA A 125 8.02 -11.09 7.80
CA ALA A 125 7.78 -10.50 9.11
C ALA A 125 7.20 -11.52 10.11
N ILE A 126 6.28 -12.39 9.64
CA ILE A 126 5.73 -13.48 10.46
C ILE A 126 6.81 -14.52 10.79
N GLU A 127 7.67 -14.87 9.83
CA GLU A 127 8.81 -15.78 10.04
C GLU A 127 9.77 -15.22 11.11
N LEU A 128 10.00 -13.90 11.10
CA LEU A 128 10.78 -13.17 12.09
C LEU A 128 10.02 -12.94 13.42
N LYS A 129 8.82 -13.50 13.57
CA LYS A 129 7.96 -13.41 14.76
C LYS A 129 7.64 -11.97 15.17
N LYS A 130 7.49 -11.07 14.18
CA LYS A 130 7.07 -9.69 14.41
C LYS A 130 5.56 -9.64 14.62
N SER A 131 5.12 -8.77 15.52
CA SER A 131 3.69 -8.56 15.82
C SER A 131 3.04 -7.51 14.94
N LYS A 132 3.84 -6.64 14.30
CA LYS A 132 3.34 -5.59 13.41
C LYS A 132 4.31 -5.31 12.27
N ILE A 133 3.76 -5.04 11.08
CA ILE A 133 4.49 -4.62 9.88
C ILE A 133 3.92 -3.31 9.32
N TYR A 134 4.81 -2.36 9.01
CA TYR A 134 4.47 -1.12 8.30
C TYR A 134 4.93 -1.19 6.85
N ILE A 135 4.01 -1.42 5.92
CA ILE A 135 4.29 -1.58 4.50
C ILE A 135 4.25 -0.21 3.82
N HIS A 136 5.42 0.22 3.36
CA HIS A 136 5.63 1.41 2.56
C HIS A 136 5.59 1.05 1.07
N PHE A 137 4.69 1.69 0.32
CA PHE A 137 4.41 1.40 -1.08
C PHE A 137 4.03 2.68 -1.83
N ASP A 138 4.11 2.67 -3.16
CA ASP A 138 3.83 3.82 -4.01
C ASP A 138 2.48 3.72 -4.75
N TYR A 139 2.00 2.51 -5.08
CA TYR A 139 0.71 2.30 -5.73
C TYR A 139 -0.47 2.11 -4.78
N MET A 140 -1.49 2.96 -4.91
CA MET A 140 -2.66 2.95 -4.03
C MET A 140 -3.47 1.65 -4.01
N GLY A 141 -3.37 0.84 -5.07
CA GLY A 141 -4.06 -0.44 -5.14
C GLY A 141 -3.68 -1.39 -4.01
N ILE A 142 -2.42 -1.38 -3.57
CA ILE A 142 -1.91 -2.25 -2.50
C ILE A 142 -2.75 -2.10 -1.23
N ARG A 143 -2.90 -0.87 -0.71
CA ARG A 143 -3.78 -0.62 0.43
C ARG A 143 -5.25 -0.83 0.08
N ALA A 144 -5.71 -0.29 -1.05
CA ALA A 144 -7.14 -0.21 -1.36
C ALA A 144 -7.79 -1.59 -1.53
N TRP A 145 -7.09 -2.55 -2.13
CA TRP A 145 -7.54 -3.94 -2.19
C TRP A 145 -7.48 -4.61 -0.83
N ALA A 146 -6.36 -4.45 -0.10
CA ALA A 146 -6.16 -5.05 1.22
C ALA A 146 -7.29 -4.72 2.21
N ILE A 147 -7.77 -3.47 2.24
CA ILE A 147 -8.85 -3.06 3.15
C ILE A 147 -10.26 -3.12 2.55
N GLY A 148 -10.39 -3.57 1.29
CA GLY A 148 -11.68 -3.69 0.61
C GLY A 148 -12.32 -2.37 0.14
N GLU A 149 -11.53 -1.29 -0.02
CA GLU A 149 -12.00 -0.05 -0.64
C GLU A 149 -12.20 -0.21 -2.15
N TRP A 150 -11.36 -1.02 -2.80
CA TRP A 150 -11.42 -1.32 -4.23
C TRP A 150 -11.90 -2.75 -4.47
N LYS A 151 -12.68 -2.94 -5.54
CA LYS A 151 -13.11 -4.28 -5.96
C LYS A 151 -11.93 -5.08 -6.50
N THR A 152 -11.90 -6.36 -6.17
CA THR A 152 -10.90 -7.33 -6.64
C THR A 152 -11.44 -8.06 -7.89
N ASN A 153 -11.11 -7.52 -9.07
CA ASN A 153 -11.71 -7.98 -10.33
C ASN A 153 -10.96 -9.16 -10.96
N ILE A 154 -9.68 -9.33 -10.63
CA ILE A 154 -8.81 -10.37 -11.20
C ILE A 154 -8.29 -11.31 -10.11
N GLN A 155 -7.84 -12.50 -10.51
CA GLN A 155 -7.39 -13.56 -9.60
C GLN A 155 -6.29 -13.06 -8.64
N LEU A 156 -5.25 -12.40 -9.15
CA LEU A 156 -4.20 -11.77 -8.34
C LEU A 156 -4.74 -10.92 -7.19
N THR A 157 -5.67 -9.99 -7.48
CA THR A 157 -6.22 -9.09 -6.46
C THR A 157 -7.13 -9.80 -5.47
N LYS A 158 -7.80 -10.88 -5.88
CA LYS A 158 -8.63 -11.71 -4.99
C LYS A 158 -7.77 -12.52 -4.03
N ASP A 159 -6.71 -13.14 -4.55
CA ASP A 159 -5.76 -13.92 -3.76
C ASP A 159 -5.00 -13.03 -2.80
N TYR A 160 -4.59 -11.83 -3.24
CA TYR A 160 -3.98 -10.84 -2.37
C TYR A 160 -4.90 -10.45 -1.21
N LYS A 161 -6.17 -10.14 -1.48
CA LYS A 161 -7.14 -9.82 -0.43
C LYS A 161 -7.33 -10.99 0.54
N LYS A 162 -7.52 -12.21 0.02
CA LYS A 162 -7.63 -13.41 0.84
C LYS A 162 -6.39 -13.61 1.73
N PHE A 163 -5.20 -13.45 1.16
CA PHE A 163 -3.94 -13.52 1.89
C PHE A 163 -3.90 -12.49 3.04
N ILE A 164 -4.24 -11.23 2.77
CA ILE A 164 -4.27 -10.19 3.82
C ILE A 164 -5.27 -10.55 4.92
N ASP A 165 -6.47 -11.00 4.55
CA ASP A 165 -7.51 -11.36 5.53
C ASP A 165 -7.05 -12.51 6.44
N GLU A 166 -6.37 -13.52 5.88
CA GLU A 166 -5.81 -14.64 6.64
C GLU A 166 -4.67 -14.17 7.56
N LYS A 167 -3.72 -13.39 7.04
CA LYS A 167 -2.50 -12.99 7.76
C LYS A 167 -2.75 -11.90 8.80
N SER A 168 -3.81 -11.09 8.64
CA SER A 168 -4.20 -10.06 9.63
C SER A 168 -4.57 -10.65 10.99
N SER A 169 -4.83 -11.97 11.07
CA SER A 169 -5.02 -12.68 12.35
C SER A 169 -3.71 -13.00 13.08
N LEU A 170 -2.57 -12.95 12.38
CA LEU A 170 -1.25 -13.33 12.88
C LEU A 170 -0.34 -12.13 13.15
N ILE A 171 -0.50 -11.07 12.37
CA ILE A 171 0.33 -9.85 12.43
C ILE A 171 -0.55 -8.63 12.14
N ASP A 172 -0.31 -7.53 12.85
CA ASP A 172 -0.92 -6.23 12.53
C ASP A 172 -0.26 -5.64 11.27
N ILE A 173 -1.06 -5.27 10.28
CA ILE A 173 -0.58 -4.82 8.96
C ILE A 173 -1.03 -3.38 8.74
N GLU A 174 -0.07 -2.46 8.70
CA GLU A 174 -0.32 -1.05 8.45
C GLU A 174 0.29 -0.60 7.12
N PHE A 175 -0.50 0.11 6.32
CA PHE A 175 -0.14 0.53 4.97
C PHE A 175 0.17 2.03 4.94
N ILE A 176 1.42 2.37 4.58
CA ILE A 176 1.93 3.73 4.52
C ILE A 176 2.25 4.10 3.08
N LYS A 177 1.56 5.09 2.54
CA LYS A 177 1.83 5.55 1.18
C LYS A 177 3.08 6.42 1.14
N VAL A 178 4.04 6.04 0.32
CA VAL A 178 5.20 6.88 -0.03
C VAL A 178 4.89 7.66 -1.31
N LYS A 179 5.38 8.90 -1.40
CA LYS A 179 5.31 9.65 -2.66
C LYS A 179 6.39 9.12 -3.60
N ALA A 180 6.02 8.72 -4.81
CA ALA A 180 7.01 8.46 -5.87
C ALA A 180 7.96 9.68 -6.02
N HIS A 181 9.25 9.42 -6.16
CA HIS A 181 10.32 10.43 -6.28
C HIS A 181 10.52 11.36 -5.07
N SER A 182 10.20 10.90 -3.86
CA SER A 182 10.34 11.73 -2.64
C SER A 182 11.74 11.73 -2.01
N ASN A 183 12.80 11.28 -2.69
CA ASN A 183 14.14 11.06 -2.12
C ASN A 183 14.10 10.19 -0.84
N ASN A 184 13.21 9.19 -0.78
CA ASN A 184 13.21 8.25 0.32
C ASN A 184 14.25 7.16 0.02
N LYS A 185 15.38 7.21 0.72
CA LYS A 185 16.50 6.26 0.61
C LYS A 185 16.04 4.80 0.51
N TYR A 186 15.06 4.39 1.33
CA TYR A 186 14.62 3.00 1.40
C TYR A 186 13.68 2.61 0.26
N ASN A 187 12.86 3.56 -0.20
CA ASN A 187 12.08 3.37 -1.42
C ASN A 187 13.00 3.21 -2.65
N ASP A 188 14.04 4.04 -2.74
CA ASP A 188 15.01 3.97 -3.85
C ASP A 188 15.80 2.65 -3.82
N ILE A 189 16.04 2.08 -2.63
CA ILE A 189 16.61 0.74 -2.48
C ILE A 189 15.64 -0.33 -2.98
N ALA A 190 14.35 -0.25 -2.62
CA ALA A 190 13.34 -1.19 -3.07
C ALA A 190 13.17 -1.16 -4.62
N ASP A 191 13.09 0.02 -5.22
CA ASP A 191 13.06 0.23 -6.68
C ASP A 191 14.26 -0.41 -7.37
N ARG A 192 15.46 -0.14 -6.87
CA ARG A 192 16.70 -0.73 -7.41
C ARG A 192 16.69 -2.25 -7.28
N LEU A 193 16.24 -2.79 -6.15
CA LEU A 193 16.12 -4.23 -5.94
C LEU A 193 15.12 -4.87 -6.92
N ALA A 194 13.98 -4.21 -7.17
CA ALA A 194 12.98 -4.67 -8.11
C ALA A 194 13.51 -4.67 -9.55
N LYS A 195 14.18 -3.60 -9.98
CA LYS A 195 14.85 -3.51 -11.29
C LYS A 195 15.93 -4.57 -11.46
N ASN A 196 16.76 -4.76 -10.44
CA ASN A 196 17.79 -5.81 -10.43
C ASN A 196 17.20 -7.21 -10.61
N ALA A 197 16.05 -7.49 -9.99
CA ALA A 197 15.38 -8.79 -10.14
C ALA A 197 15.11 -9.08 -11.62
N VAL A 198 14.53 -8.13 -12.35
CA VAL A 198 14.14 -8.30 -13.76
C VAL A 198 15.23 -7.88 -14.77
N GLY A 199 16.47 -7.67 -14.30
CA GLY A 199 17.62 -7.35 -15.16
C GLY A 199 17.60 -5.96 -15.80
N ILE A 200 16.87 -4.99 -15.21
CA ILE A 200 16.89 -3.58 -15.62
C ILE A 200 17.99 -2.86 -14.83
N LYS A 201 18.81 -2.06 -15.53
CA LYS A 201 19.88 -1.23 -14.93
C LYS A 201 19.47 0.23 -14.85
#